data_AF-A0AAW1I775-F1
#
_entry.id   AF-A0AAW1I775-F1
#
_cell.length_a   1.000
_cell.length_b   1.000
_cell.length_c   1.000
_cell.angle_alpha   90.00
_cell.angle_beta   90.00
_cell.angle_gamma   90.00
#
_symmetry.space_group_name_H-M   'P 1'
#
loop_
_entity.id
_entity.type
_entity.pdbx_description
1 polymer ?
#
loop_
_entity_poly.entity_id
_entity_poly.type
_entity_poly.pdbx_seq_one_letter_code
_entity_poly.pdbx_strand_id
1 'polypeptide(L)'
;MSTNNFIASVPKLRGRENYSEWAFAVENFLLLDGLNGCIKEETAEAADKIAQARAKLILTIDPALFIHVKETKTAAELWKKLKSLFI
;
A
#
# COMPACT_ATOMS: atom_id res chain seq x y z
N MET A 1 1.21 -22.98 8.29
CA MET A 1 1.97 -22.08 7.39
C MET A 1 2.15 -20.78 8.13
N SER A 2 3.39 -20.40 8.46
CA SER A 2 3.67 -19.16 9.18
C SER A 2 3.25 -18.00 8.30
N THR A 3 2.14 -17.36 8.64
CA THR A 3 1.77 -16.06 8.07
C THR A 3 2.86 -15.10 8.50
N ASN A 4 3.86 -14.92 7.64
CA ASN A 4 4.94 -13.99 7.92
C ASN A 4 4.32 -12.61 8.11
N ASN A 5 4.29 -12.15 9.35
CA ASN A 5 3.64 -10.91 9.75
C ASN A 5 4.54 -9.72 9.39
N PHE A 6 5.12 -9.70 8.18
CA PHE A 6 6.02 -8.65 7.69
C PHE A 6 5.35 -7.27 7.73
N ILE A 7 4.02 -7.23 7.78
CA ILE A 7 3.24 -6.01 8.00
C ILE A 7 3.57 -5.33 9.34
N ALA A 8 3.98 -6.08 10.38
CA ALA A 8 4.43 -5.51 11.64
C ALA A 8 5.79 -4.82 11.53
N SER A 9 6.57 -5.14 10.50
CA SER A 9 7.84 -4.48 10.18
C SER A 9 7.64 -3.22 9.33
N VAL A 10 6.46 -3.05 8.73
CA VAL A 10 6.12 -1.84 7.98
C VAL A 10 5.61 -0.78 8.96
N PRO A 11 6.24 0.40 9.05
CA PRO A 11 5.74 1.48 9.91
C PRO A 11 4.35 1.92 9.42
N LYS A 12 3.52 2.52 10.29
CA LYS A 12 2.25 3.10 9.82
C LYS A 12 2.49 4.46 9.16
N LEU A 13 1.86 4.72 8.02
CA LEU A 13 1.92 6.03 7.38
C LEU A 13 1.25 7.08 8.28
N ARG A 14 2.03 8.03 8.80
CA ARG A 14 1.54 9.14 9.63
C ARG A 14 1.34 10.40 8.81
N GLY A 15 2.13 10.56 7.76
CA GLY A 15 2.00 11.65 6.82
C GLY A 15 3.30 11.90 6.08
N ARG A 16 3.55 13.15 5.72
CA ARG A 16 4.72 13.54 4.92
C ARG A 16 6.05 13.22 5.61
N GLU A 17 6.09 13.28 6.94
CA GLU A 17 7.28 13.04 7.76
C GLU A 17 7.87 11.64 7.56
N ASN A 18 7.03 10.63 7.33
CA ASN A 18 7.45 9.23 7.20
C ASN A 18 7.02 8.57 5.89
N TYR A 19 6.49 9.35 4.94
CA TYR A 19 6.01 8.84 3.67
C TYR A 19 7.11 8.13 2.87
N SER A 20 8.32 8.69 2.82
CA SER A 20 9.43 8.09 2.05
C SER A 20 9.84 6.72 2.59
N GLU A 21 9.98 6.59 3.91
CA GLU A 21 10.34 5.32 4.55
C GLU A 21 9.19 4.31 4.47
N TRP A 22 7.95 4.78 4.70
CA TRP A 22 6.74 3.98 4.56
C TRP A 22 6.58 3.44 3.15
N ALA A 23 6.71 4.29 2.13
CA ALA A 23 6.55 3.91 0.73
C ALA A 23 7.58 2.84 0.37
N PHE A 24 8.84 3.05 0.75
CA PHE A 24 9.89 2.06 0.56
C PHE A 24 9.57 0.71 1.24
N ALA A 25 9.12 0.73 2.49
CA ALA A 25 8.75 -0.49 3.21
C ALA A 25 7.55 -1.21 2.58
N VAL A 26 6.52 -0.48 2.14
CA VAL A 26 5.33 -1.05 1.50
C VAL A 26 5.64 -1.62 0.12
N GLU A 27 6.47 -0.96 -0.69
CA GLU A 27 6.92 -1.50 -1.97
C GLU A 27 7.63 -2.85 -1.78
N ASN A 28 8.53 -2.94 -0.81
CA ASN A 28 9.22 -4.20 -0.48
C ASN A 28 8.25 -5.27 0.07
N PHE A 29 7.29 -4.87 0.90
CA PHE A 29 6.26 -5.77 1.42
C PHE A 29 5.38 -6.35 0.30
N LEU A 30 4.94 -5.52 -0.64
CA LEU A 30 4.17 -5.98 -1.80
C LEU A 30 5.04 -6.81 -2.75
N LEU A 31 6.34 -6.51 -2.87
CA LEU A 31 7.28 -7.29 -3.67
C LEU A 31 7.49 -8.70 -3.10
N LEU A 32 7.56 -8.85 -1.78
CA LEU A 32 7.64 -10.16 -1.12
C LEU A 32 6.42 -11.05 -1.43
N ASP A 33 5.23 -10.45 -1.54
CA ASP A 33 4.00 -11.16 -1.92
C ASP A 33 3.78 -11.23 -3.44
N GLY A 34 4.66 -10.66 -4.26
CA GLY A 34 4.50 -10.59 -5.71
C GLY A 34 3.35 -9.71 -6.19
N LEU A 35 2.90 -8.77 -5.35
CA LEU A 35 1.79 -7.84 -5.59
C LEU A 35 2.24 -6.45 -6.06
N ASN A 36 3.54 -6.21 -6.16
CA ASN A 36 4.10 -4.92 -6.57
C ASN A 36 3.62 -4.47 -7.97
N GLY A 37 3.23 -5.40 -8.85
CA GLY A 37 2.61 -5.07 -10.15
C GLY A 37 1.29 -4.29 -10.01
N CYS A 38 0.54 -4.53 -8.93
CA CYS A 38 -0.76 -3.90 -8.66
C CYS A 38 -0.66 -2.39 -8.37
N ILE A 39 0.47 -1.91 -7.84
CA ILE A 39 0.68 -0.47 -7.55
C ILE A 39 1.33 0.27 -8.73
N LYS A 40 2.08 -0.44 -9.57
CA LYS A 40 2.75 0.13 -10.75
C LYS A 40 1.86 0.18 -11.99
N GLU A 41 0.70 -0.49 -11.97
CA GLU A 41 -0.18 -0.72 -13.14
C GLU A 41 0.55 -1.34 -14.33
N GLU A 42 1.71 -1.93 -14.10
CA GLU A 42 2.61 -2.44 -15.12
C GLU A 42 2.14 -3.82 -15.63
N THR A 43 1.22 -4.46 -14.91
CA THR A 43 0.70 -5.78 -15.24
C THR A 43 -0.78 -5.87 -14.92
N ALA A 44 -1.55 -6.47 -15.83
CA ALA A 44 -2.94 -6.86 -15.57
C ALA A 44 -2.96 -8.01 -14.55
N GLU A 45 -2.86 -7.67 -13.27
CA GLU A 45 -2.98 -8.61 -12.16
C GLU A 45 -4.44 -9.02 -11.95
N ALA A 46 -4.65 -10.22 -11.40
CA ALA A 46 -5.98 -10.71 -11.07
C ALA A 46 -6.67 -9.76 -10.07
N ALA A 47 -7.99 -9.59 -10.20
CA ALA A 47 -8.77 -8.72 -9.32
C ALA A 47 -8.59 -9.04 -7.82
N ASP A 48 -8.40 -10.32 -7.49
CA ASP A 48 -8.12 -10.79 -6.14
C ASP A 48 -6.80 -10.22 -5.58
N LYS A 49 -5.74 -10.23 -6.39
CA LYS A 49 -4.44 -9.65 -6.04
C LYS A 49 -4.49 -8.14 -5.90
N ILE A 50 -5.24 -7.46 -6.77
CA ILE A 50 -5.45 -6.01 -6.67
C ILE A 50 -6.17 -5.68 -5.35
N ALA A 51 -7.20 -6.45 -4.98
CA ALA A 51 -7.91 -6.30 -3.72
C ALA A 51 -7.00 -6.58 -2.51
N GLN A 52 -6.16 -7.63 -2.60
CA GLN A 52 -5.20 -7.99 -1.56
C GLN A 52 -4.13 -6.92 -1.36
N ALA A 53 -3.54 -6.40 -2.44
CA ALA A 53 -2.57 -5.30 -2.41
C ALA A 53 -3.17 -4.05 -1.78
N ARG A 54 -4.42 -3.71 -2.16
CA ARG A 54 -5.17 -2.59 -1.59
C ARG A 54 -5.41 -2.78 -0.08
N ALA A 55 -5.84 -3.96 0.34
CA ALA A 55 -6.06 -4.24 1.76
C ALA A 55 -4.75 -4.12 2.56
N LYS A 56 -3.65 -4.69 2.05
CA LYS A 56 -2.32 -4.57 2.64
C LYS A 56 -1.87 -3.12 2.80
N LEU A 57 -2.04 -2.30 1.75
CA LEU A 57 -1.78 -0.85 1.80
C LEU A 57 -2.60 -0.15 2.88
N ILE A 58 -3.91 -0.40 2.94
CA ILE A 58 -4.78 0.24 3.93
C ILE A 58 -4.36 -0.13 5.35
N LEU A 59 -3.97 -1.39 5.59
CA LEU A 59 -3.52 -1.86 6.91
C LEU A 59 -2.20 -1.22 7.37
N THR A 60 -1.37 -0.72 6.46
CA THR A 60 -0.13 0.01 6.79
C THR A 60 -0.33 1.52 6.87
N ILE A 61 -1.56 2.03 6.67
CA ILE A 61 -1.88 3.46 6.73
C ILE A 61 -2.50 3.78 8.10
N ASP A 62 -2.18 4.95 8.66
CA ASP A 62 -2.84 5.39 9.88
C ASP A 62 -4.34 5.69 9.62
N PRO A 63 -5.27 5.23 10.48
CA PRO A 63 -6.69 5.46 10.31
C PRO A 63 -7.08 6.93 10.10
N ALA A 64 -6.30 7.88 10.62
CA ALA A 64 -6.53 9.31 10.39
C ALA A 64 -6.49 9.69 8.89
N LEU A 65 -5.72 8.95 8.09
CA LEU A 65 -5.58 9.17 6.66
C LEU A 65 -6.65 8.46 5.82
N PHE A 66 -7.43 7.55 6.42
CA PHE A 66 -8.46 6.78 5.70
C PHE A 66 -9.48 7.66 5.00
N ILE A 67 -9.79 8.84 5.55
CA ILE A 67 -10.72 9.78 4.91
C ILE A 67 -10.25 10.24 3.51
N HIS A 68 -8.94 10.30 3.28
CA HIS A 68 -8.36 10.70 2.00
C HIS A 68 -8.34 9.55 0.99
N VAL A 69 -8.20 8.32 1.49
CA VAL A 69 -7.97 7.13 0.66
C VAL A 69 -9.18 6.22 0.49
N LYS A 70 -10.22 6.35 1.32
CA LYS A 70 -11.44 5.52 1.28
C LYS A 70 -12.16 5.56 -0.07
N GLU A 71 -12.01 6.64 -0.82
CA GLU A 71 -12.63 6.83 -2.13
C GLU A 71 -11.92 6.07 -3.25
N THR A 72 -10.69 5.59 -3.00
CA THR A 72 -9.89 4.90 -4.00
C THR A 72 -10.34 3.45 -4.16
N LYS A 73 -10.49 3.02 -5.41
CA LYS A 73 -11.03 1.69 -5.76
C LYS A 73 -9.95 0.64 -6.00
N THR A 74 -8.78 1.04 -6.51
CA THR A 74 -7.67 0.14 -6.82
C THR A 74 -6.43 0.45 -5.97
N ALA A 75 -5.53 -0.52 -5.84
CA ALA A 75 -4.25 -0.33 -5.15
C ALA A 75 -3.39 0.76 -5.82
N ALA A 76 -3.41 0.86 -7.14
CA ALA A 76 -2.74 1.91 -7.90
C ALA A 76 -3.31 3.31 -7.64
N GLU A 77 -4.64 3.46 -7.68
CA GLU A 77 -5.32 4.74 -7.36
C GLU A 77 -4.97 5.19 -5.94
N LEU A 78 -5.00 4.25 -5.00
CA LEU A 78 -4.59 4.46 -3.61
C LEU A 78 -3.16 4.98 -3.52
N TRP A 79 -2.23 4.29 -4.18
CA TRP A 79 -0.81 4.64 -4.20
C TRP A 79 -0.55 6.02 -4.81
N LYS A 80 -1.17 6.31 -5.96
CA LYS A 80 -1.07 7.61 -6.63
C LYS A 80 -1.63 8.73 -5.77
N LYS A 81 -2.78 8.53 -5.12
CA LYS A 81 -3.39 9.55 -4.26
C LYS A 81 -2.52 9.84 -3.04
N LEU A 82 -1.95 8.82 -2.41
CA LEU A 82 -0.99 8.99 -1.32
C LEU A 82 0.26 9.74 -1.78
N LYS A 83 0.80 9.38 -2.95
CA LYS A 83 1.94 10.08 -3.54
C LYS A 83 1.63 11.55 -3.78
N SER A 84 0.47 11.86 -4.34
CA SER A 84 0.05 13.25 -4.57
C SER A 84 -0.24 14.05 -3.30
N LEU A 85 -0.55 13.40 -2.17
CA LEU A 85 -0.80 14.09 -0.90
C LEU A 85 0.49 14.39 -0.13
N PHE A 86 1.53 13.60 -0.33
CA PHE A 86 2.75 13.66 0.49
C PHE A 86 4.03 14.01 -0.29
N ILE A 87 4.06 13.88 -1.61
CA ILE A 87 5.15 14.35 -2.48
C ILE A 87 4.70 15.62 -3.18
#